data_AF-A0A0Q5FM21-F1
#
_entry.id   AF-A0A0Q5FM21-F1
#
_cell.length_a   1.000
_cell.length_b   1.000
_cell.length_c   1.000
_cell.angle_alpha   90.00
_cell.angle_beta   90.00
_cell.angle_gamma   90.00
#
_symmetry.space_group_name_H-M   'P 1'
#
loop_
_entity.id
_entity.type
_entity.pdbx_description
1 polymer ?
#
loop_
_entity_poly.entity_id
_entity_poly.type
_entity_poly.pdbx_seq_one_letter_code
_entity_poly.pdbx_strand_id
1 'polypeptide(L)' 'MVASGLPFGRWGETFSGDDAVAAAMIDQVVYHAQGLTLTGDSYHACQRGELLAKYNRTPSG' A
#
# COMPACT_ATOMS: atom_id res chain seq x y z
N MET A 1 9.33 6.34 10.74
CA MET A 1 8.54 5.18 10.26
C MET A 1 7.97 5.54 8.90
N VAL A 2 8.17 4.68 7.90
CA VAL A 2 7.72 4.88 6.51
C VAL A 2 6.86 3.68 6.13
N ALA A 3 5.76 3.92 5.40
CA ALA A 3 4.93 2.88 4.81
C ALA A 3 4.79 3.14 3.31
N SER A 4 4.86 2.09 2.51
CA SER A 4 4.70 2.17 1.05
C SER A 4 3.76 1.10 0.54
N GLY A 5 2.94 1.48 -0.45
CA GLY A 5 2.08 0.56 -1.19
C GLY A 5 2.77 -0.10 -2.38
N LEU A 6 4.02 0.27 -2.68
CA LEU A 6 4.79 -0.26 -3.80
C LEU A 6 6.05 -0.97 -3.31
N PRO A 7 6.45 -2.10 -3.94
CA PRO A 7 7.73 -2.71 -3.66
C PRO A 7 8.87 -1.77 -4.09
N PHE A 8 10.03 -1.85 -3.43
CA PHE A 8 11.17 -0.96 -3.71
C PHE A 8 11.61 -0.94 -5.18
N GLY A 9 11.55 -2.08 -5.88
CA GLY A 9 11.87 -2.14 -7.32
C GLY A 9 10.93 -1.34 -8.23
N ARG A 10 9.79 -0.86 -7.73
CA ARG A 10 8.86 0.01 -8.45
C ARG A 10 8.97 1.48 -8.04
N TRP A 11 9.87 1.82 -7.11
CA TRP A 11 9.98 3.20 -6.63
C TRP A 11 10.54 4.15 -7.69
N GLY A 12 11.26 3.67 -8.70
CA GLY A 12 11.65 4.49 -9.86
C GLY A 12 10.46 5.25 -10.46
N GLU A 13 9.27 4.64 -10.52
CA GLU A 13 8.04 5.30 -10.99
C GLU A 13 7.62 6.48 -10.10
N THR A 14 7.88 6.40 -8.79
CA THR A 14 7.58 7.46 -7.82
C THR A 14 8.58 8.62 -7.93
N PHE A 15 9.84 8.34 -8.25
CA PHE A 15 10.90 9.33 -8.46
C PHE A 15 10.97 9.83 -9.91
N SER A 16 9.83 9.92 -10.60
CA SER A 16 9.75 10.39 -12.00
C SER A 16 10.60 9.62 -13.00
N GLY A 17 10.89 8.34 -12.71
CA GLY A 17 11.75 7.48 -13.53
C GLY A 17 13.24 7.56 -13.20
N ASP A 18 13.64 8.30 -12.16
CA ASP A 18 15.03 8.37 -11.73
C ASP A 18 15.38 7.18 -10.82
N ASP A 19 15.85 6.11 -11.43
CA ASP A 19 16.27 4.88 -10.73
C ASP A 19 17.48 5.10 -9.82
N ALA A 20 18.35 6.08 -10.14
CA ALA A 20 19.54 6.36 -9.34
C ALA A 20 19.18 7.04 -8.02
N VAL A 21 18.29 8.04 -8.08
CA VAL A 21 17.73 8.68 -6.89
C VAL A 21 16.89 7.68 -6.09
N ALA A 22 16.05 6.87 -6.75
CA ALA A 22 15.26 5.85 -6.07
C ALA A 22 16.14 4.87 -5.29
N ALA A 23 17.22 4.37 -5.90
CA ALA A 23 18.16 3.46 -5.25
C ALA A 23 18.85 4.09 -4.04
N ALA A 24 19.33 5.34 -4.16
CA ALA A 24 19.95 6.06 -3.05
C ALA A 24 18.98 6.29 -1.88
N MET A 25 17.71 6.59 -2.18
CA MET A 25 16.68 6.78 -1.16
C MET A 25 16.33 5.47 -0.45
N ILE A 26 16.26 4.36 -1.19
CA ILE A 26 16.05 3.02 -0.62
C ILE A 26 17.23 2.65 0.29
N ASP A 27 18.46 2.82 -0.17
CA ASP A 27 19.68 2.52 0.59
C ASP A 27 19.70 3.23 1.95
N GLN A 28 19.45 4.55 1.95
CA GLN A 28 19.42 5.35 3.17
C GLN A 28 18.34 4.88 4.16
N VAL A 29 17.16 4.47 3.68
CA VAL A 29 16.07 3.96 4.53
C VAL A 29 16.40 2.57 5.07
N VAL A 30 16.87 1.66 4.20
CA VAL A 30 17.18 0.26 4.56
C VAL A 30 18.33 0.20 5.56
N TYR A 31 19.31 1.10 5.46
CA TYR A 31 20.42 1.15 6.41
C TYR A 31 19.98 1.52 7.84
N HIS A 32 18.97 2.38 7.98
CA HIS A 32 18.54 2.90 9.30
C HIS A 32 17.27 2.25 9.84
N ALA A 33 16.57 1.41 9.07
CA ALA A 33 15.26 0.88 9.42
C ALA A 33 15.19 -0.65 9.37
N GLN A 34 14.33 -1.21 10.22
CA GLN A 34 13.92 -2.60 10.11
C GLN A 34 12.68 -2.71 9.20
N GLY A 35 12.76 -3.51 8.15
CA GLY A 35 11.67 -3.73 7.20
C GLY A 35 10.63 -4.74 7.71
N LEU A 36 9.34 -4.43 7.50
CA LEU A 36 8.23 -5.36 7.66
C LEU A 36 7.38 -5.36 6.40
N THR A 37 7.17 -6.54 5.80
CA THR A 37 6.24 -6.71 4.68
C THR A 37 4.88 -7.11 5.22
N LEU A 38 3.86 -6.32 4.88
CA LEU A 38 2.46 -6.61 5.23
C LEU A 38 1.76 -7.23 4.03
N THR A 39 0.98 -8.28 4.30
CA THR A 39 0.12 -8.96 3.33
C THR A 39 -1.28 -9.09 3.90
N GLY A 40 -2.28 -9.24 3.02
CA GLY A 40 -3.68 -9.34 3.39
C GLY A 40 -4.58 -8.42 2.59
N ASP A 41 -5.89 -8.63 2.70
CA ASP A 41 -6.88 -7.81 2.03
C ASP A 41 -6.99 -6.43 2.69
N SER A 42 -7.39 -5.44 1.88
CA SER A 42 -7.66 -4.10 2.39
C SER A 42 -8.83 -4.14 3.40
N TYR A 43 -8.54 -3.74 4.64
CA TYR A 43 -9.54 -3.62 5.70
C TYR A 43 -10.76 -2.80 5.25
N HIS A 44 -10.53 -1.67 4.59
CA HIS A 44 -11.61 -0.81 4.10
C HIS A 44 -12.42 -1.43 2.97
N ALA A 45 -11.79 -2.21 2.09
CA ALA A 45 -12.52 -2.90 1.03
C ALA A 45 -13.46 -3.97 1.62
N CYS A 46 -12.98 -4.72 2.60
CA CYS A 46 -13.80 -5.69 3.34
C CYS A 46 -14.99 -4.98 4.04
N GLN A 47 -14.71 -3.93 4.80
CA GLN A 47 -15.75 -3.16 5.49
C GLN A 47 -16.81 -2.60 4.53
N ARG A 48 -16.39 -2.08 3.35
CA ARG A 48 -17.33 -1.63 2.32
C ARG A 48 -18.16 -2.78 1.76
N GLY A 49 -17.56 -3.94 1.50
CA GLY A 49 -18.27 -5.13 1.04
C GLY A 49 -19.38 -5.55 2.01
N GLU A 50 -19.10 -5.55 3.31
CA GLU A 50 -20.09 -5.86 4.35
C GLU A 50 -21.24 -4.85 4.40
N LEU A 51 -20.94 -3.56 4.29
CA LEU A 51 -21.96 -2.51 4.28
C LEU A 51 -22.88 -2.62 3.05
N LEU A 52 -22.29 -2.87 1.88
CA LEU A 52 -23.05 -3.08 0.64
C LEU A 52 -23.92 -4.33 0.72
N ALA A 53 -23.40 -5.42 1.31
CA ALA A 53 -24.19 -6.63 1.53
C ALA A 53 -25.39 -6.38 2.45
N LYS A 54 -25.22 -5.58 3.51
CA LYS A 54 -26.33 -5.17 4.40
C LYS A 54 -27.37 -4.32 3.67
N TYR A 55 -26.92 -3.35 2.87
CA TYR A 55 -27.80 -2.49 2.08
C TYR A 55 -28.63 -3.28 1.05
N ASN A 56 -28.03 -4.24 0.35
CA ASN A 56 -28.77 -5.08 -0.61
C ASN A 56 -29.76 -6.05 0.06
N ARG A 57 -29.65 -6.28 1.38
CA ARG A 57 -30.54 -7.17 2.14
C ARG A 57 -31.72 -6.43 2.79
N THR A 58 -31.71 -5.10 2.81
CA THR A 58 -32.89 -4.31 3.19
C THR A 58 -33.86 -4.27 2.00
N PRO A 59 -35.07 -4.84 2.11
CA PRO A 59 -36.03 -4.79 1.01
C PRO A 59 -36.44 -3.33 0.81
N SER A 60 -36.26 -2.84 -0.41
CA SER A 60 -36.84 -1.58 -0.87
C SER A 60 -38.36 -1.71 -0.78
N GLY A 61 -38.94 -1.12 0.27
CA GLY A 61 -40.38 -0.92 0.41
C GLY A 61 -40.92 0.09 -0.57
#